data_AF-A0A843GGM2-F1
#
_entry.id   AF-A0A843GGM2-F1
#
_cell.length_a   1.000
_cell.length_b   1.000
_cell.length_c   1.000
_cell.angle_alpha   90.00
_cell.angle_beta   90.00
_cell.angle_gamma   90.00
#
_symmetry.space_group_name_H-M   'P 1'
#
loop_
_entity.id
_entity.type
_entity.pdbx_description
1 polymer ?
#
loop_
_entity_poly.entity_id
_entity_poly.type
_entity_poly.pdbx_seq_one_letter_code
_entity_poly.pdbx_strand_id
1 'polypeptide(L)'
;MLSKLTIAGINSFTDGHIFDELVLPEGIDKETLITEIIRQCSEFSVIYTEPIFLMHMIGSWSKKWFHNFERWWTAYNFEYNALYNLEVEAIYTDDNKTHNSGSSNTDNTGNVQNQKAAYPSEDYKNATRDVNDLHNHTYGESDIKVDNVRTEKRFGNQGVTMSQEMLDAEYAVWQRNVYQMIAEVFATEFCIVIYD
;
A
#
# COMPACT_ATOMS: atom_id res chain seq x y z
N MET A 1 -3.94 -60.48 0.50
CA MET A 1 -3.39 -59.15 0.18
C MET A 1 -4.58 -58.21 0.12
N LEU A 2 -4.80 -57.35 1.13
CA LEU A 2 -5.83 -56.32 1.02
C LEU A 2 -5.37 -55.38 -0.10
N SER A 3 -6.12 -55.33 -1.20
CA SER A 3 -5.91 -54.34 -2.25
C SER A 3 -6.22 -52.96 -1.67
N LYS A 4 -5.18 -52.15 -1.48
CA LYS A 4 -5.34 -50.74 -1.09
C LYS A 4 -5.90 -49.99 -2.29
N LEU A 5 -7.10 -49.44 -2.17
CA LEU A 5 -7.62 -48.52 -3.17
C LEU A 5 -7.06 -47.12 -2.88
N THR A 6 -6.32 -46.57 -3.83
CA THR A 6 -5.64 -45.27 -3.71
C THR A 6 -6.35 -44.24 -4.60
N ILE A 7 -6.17 -42.95 -4.30
CA ILE A 7 -6.75 -41.86 -5.11
C ILE A 7 -6.30 -41.98 -6.57
N ALA A 8 -5.03 -42.32 -6.81
CA ALA A 8 -4.51 -42.53 -8.16
C ALA A 8 -5.24 -43.67 -8.89
N GLY A 9 -5.57 -44.76 -8.20
CA GLY A 9 -6.32 -45.89 -8.75
C GLY A 9 -7.79 -45.55 -9.05
N ILE A 10 -8.44 -44.77 -8.20
CA ILE A 10 -9.82 -44.30 -8.45
C ILE A 10 -9.84 -43.29 -9.61
N ASN A 11 -8.84 -42.40 -9.66
CA ASN A 11 -8.72 -41.38 -10.70
C ASN A 11 -8.54 -42.00 -12.08
N SER A 12 -7.72 -43.05 -12.20
CA SER A 12 -7.54 -43.78 -13.47
C SER A 12 -8.77 -44.60 -13.87
N PHE A 13 -9.56 -45.10 -12.91
CA PHE A 13 -10.80 -45.81 -13.19
C PHE A 13 -11.93 -44.89 -13.69
N THR A 14 -11.90 -43.62 -13.30
CA THR A 14 -12.92 -42.61 -13.62
C THR A 14 -12.47 -41.61 -14.68
N ASP A 15 -11.36 -41.87 -15.38
CA ASP A 15 -10.78 -40.98 -16.40
C ASP A 15 -10.58 -39.51 -15.93
N GLY A 16 -10.33 -39.30 -14.63
CA GLY A 16 -10.13 -37.96 -14.06
C GLY A 16 -11.37 -37.29 -13.47
N HIS A 17 -12.56 -37.87 -13.65
CA HIS A 17 -13.83 -37.23 -13.27
C HIS A 17 -14.05 -37.05 -11.75
N ILE A 18 -13.22 -37.65 -10.89
CA ILE A 18 -13.35 -37.47 -9.43
C ILE A 18 -13.15 -36.02 -8.96
N PHE A 19 -12.49 -35.18 -9.75
CA PHE A 19 -12.22 -33.78 -9.43
C PHE A 19 -13.17 -32.80 -10.16
N ASP A 20 -14.24 -33.26 -10.78
CA ASP A 20 -15.15 -32.40 -11.55
C ASP A 20 -15.84 -31.36 -10.66
N GLU A 21 -16.23 -31.74 -9.44
CA GLU A 21 -16.85 -30.83 -8.47
C GLU A 21 -15.85 -29.99 -7.66
N LEU A 22 -14.55 -30.11 -7.92
CA LEU A 22 -13.50 -29.34 -7.23
C LEU A 22 -13.62 -27.86 -7.58
N VAL A 23 -13.85 -27.02 -6.56
CA VAL A 23 -13.95 -25.56 -6.67
C VAL A 23 -12.71 -24.92 -6.07
N LEU A 24 -12.04 -24.05 -6.84
CA LEU A 24 -10.83 -23.35 -6.42
C LEU A 24 -10.98 -21.83 -6.61
N PRO A 25 -10.27 -21.02 -5.82
CA PRO A 25 -10.22 -19.57 -6.00
C PRO A 25 -9.48 -19.18 -7.28
N GLU A 26 -9.69 -17.94 -7.72
CA GLU A 26 -9.09 -17.40 -8.94
C GLU A 26 -7.56 -17.35 -8.86
N GLY A 27 -6.88 -17.81 -9.91
CA GLY A 27 -5.42 -17.83 -10.03
C GLY A 27 -4.73 -19.13 -9.63
N ILE A 28 -5.39 -20.03 -8.89
CA ILE A 28 -4.85 -21.37 -8.61
C ILE A 28 -5.11 -22.28 -9.82
N ASP A 29 -4.05 -22.89 -10.35
CA ASP A 29 -4.17 -23.83 -11.46
C ASP A 29 -4.71 -25.18 -10.97
N LYS A 30 -5.87 -25.57 -11.51
CA LYS A 30 -6.57 -26.80 -11.14
C LYS A 30 -5.75 -28.04 -11.49
N GLU A 31 -5.11 -28.07 -12.66
CA GLU A 31 -4.36 -29.22 -13.14
C GLU A 31 -3.08 -29.47 -12.32
N THR A 32 -2.34 -28.40 -12.02
CA THR A 32 -1.18 -28.47 -11.13
C THR A 32 -1.57 -28.97 -9.75
N LEU A 33 -2.69 -28.49 -9.20
CA LEU A 33 -3.17 -28.96 -7.90
C LEU A 33 -3.57 -30.44 -7.91
N ILE A 34 -4.32 -30.88 -8.93
CA ILE A 34 -4.71 -32.29 -9.08
C ILE A 34 -3.47 -33.17 -9.17
N THR A 35 -2.48 -32.75 -9.96
CA THR A 35 -1.20 -33.48 -10.10
C THR A 35 -0.50 -33.60 -8.75
N GLU A 36 -0.43 -32.52 -7.97
CA GLU A 36 0.20 -32.54 -6.64
C GLU A 36 -0.57 -33.40 -5.63
N ILE A 37 -1.91 -33.35 -5.65
CA ILE A 37 -2.77 -34.22 -4.82
C ILE A 37 -2.50 -35.69 -5.16
N ILE A 38 -2.49 -36.05 -6.44
CA ILE A 38 -2.21 -37.43 -6.87
C ILE A 38 -0.80 -37.84 -6.46
N ARG A 39 0.19 -36.95 -6.62
CA ARG A 39 1.59 -37.21 -6.25
C ARG A 39 1.74 -37.51 -4.76
N GLN A 40 1.08 -36.75 -3.89
CA GLN A 40 1.14 -36.99 -2.45
C GLN A 40 0.28 -38.18 -2.01
N CYS A 41 -0.90 -38.36 -2.62
CA CYS A 41 -1.87 -39.35 -2.18
C CYS A 41 -1.77 -40.71 -2.89
N SER A 42 -0.79 -40.89 -3.78
CA SER A 42 -0.67 -42.11 -4.60
C SER A 42 -0.49 -43.38 -3.77
N GLU A 43 0.16 -43.28 -2.61
CA GLU A 43 0.49 -44.42 -1.75
C GLU A 43 -0.52 -44.62 -0.62
N PHE A 44 -1.31 -43.60 -0.30
CA PHE A 44 -2.27 -43.65 0.79
C PHE A 44 -3.59 -44.30 0.38
N SER A 45 -4.21 -45.00 1.32
CA SER A 45 -5.53 -45.59 1.13
C SER A 45 -6.61 -44.53 1.34
N VAL A 46 -7.60 -44.50 0.45
CA VAL A 46 -8.72 -43.55 0.52
C VAL A 46 -9.76 -44.03 1.52
N ILE A 47 -10.35 -43.11 2.28
CA ILE A 47 -11.43 -43.41 3.22
C ILE A 47 -12.71 -43.82 2.48
N TYR A 48 -13.02 -43.15 1.36
CA TYR A 48 -14.19 -43.44 0.54
C TYR A 48 -13.80 -44.25 -0.69
N THR A 49 -14.37 -45.45 -0.80
CA THR A 49 -14.09 -46.38 -1.91
C THR A 49 -14.98 -46.12 -3.13
N GLU A 50 -16.15 -45.50 -2.93
CA GLU A 50 -17.12 -45.24 -3.99
C GLU A 50 -16.79 -43.92 -4.72
N PRO A 51 -16.55 -43.94 -6.05
CA PRO A 51 -16.04 -42.76 -6.77
C PRO A 51 -17.01 -41.57 -6.81
N ILE A 52 -18.32 -41.79 -6.98
CA ILE A 52 -19.30 -40.70 -7.12
C ILE A 52 -19.45 -39.96 -5.78
N PHE A 53 -19.54 -40.71 -4.69
CA PHE A 53 -19.59 -40.17 -3.35
C PHE A 53 -18.30 -39.43 -3.01
N LEU A 54 -17.14 -39.98 -3.36
CA LEU A 54 -15.85 -39.30 -3.17
C LEU A 54 -15.84 -37.96 -3.93
N MET A 55 -16.27 -37.92 -5.18
CA MET A 55 -16.37 -36.69 -5.98
C MET A 55 -17.22 -35.62 -5.27
N HIS A 56 -18.41 -35.97 -4.78
CA HIS A 56 -19.26 -35.06 -4.01
C HIS A 56 -18.61 -34.58 -2.72
N MET A 57 -17.90 -35.47 -2.02
CA MET A 57 -17.18 -35.10 -0.80
C MET A 57 -16.01 -34.15 -1.08
N ILE A 58 -15.26 -34.37 -2.17
CA ILE A 58 -14.21 -33.45 -2.65
C ILE A 58 -14.82 -32.09 -2.99
N GLY A 59 -15.97 -32.07 -3.68
CA GLY A 59 -16.70 -30.86 -3.98
C GLY A 59 -17.11 -30.09 -2.71
N SER A 60 -17.69 -30.77 -1.73
CA SER A 60 -18.05 -30.16 -0.44
C SER A 60 -16.82 -29.69 0.35
N TRP A 61 -15.73 -30.46 0.33
CA TRP A 61 -14.48 -30.11 0.98
C TRP A 61 -13.87 -28.84 0.40
N SER A 62 -13.81 -28.75 -0.92
CA SER A 62 -13.25 -27.58 -1.61
C SER A 62 -14.04 -26.30 -1.31
N LYS A 63 -15.37 -26.40 -1.24
CA LYS A 63 -16.24 -25.29 -0.79
C LYS A 63 -16.00 -24.92 0.67
N LYS A 64 -15.83 -25.91 1.56
CA LYS A 64 -15.53 -25.69 2.98
C LYS A 64 -14.21 -24.93 3.16
N TRP A 65 -13.20 -25.26 2.36
CA TRP A 65 -11.85 -24.68 2.45
C TRP A 65 -11.61 -23.47 1.54
N PHE A 66 -12.58 -23.11 0.69
CA PHE A 66 -12.44 -22.08 -0.34
C PHE A 66 -11.81 -20.78 0.19
N HIS A 67 -12.35 -20.25 1.28
CA HIS A 67 -11.86 -19.00 1.85
C HIS A 67 -10.43 -19.11 2.41
N ASN A 68 -10.03 -20.29 2.90
CA ASN A 68 -8.65 -20.50 3.35
C ASN A 68 -7.70 -20.51 2.15
N PHE A 69 -8.06 -21.18 1.06
CA PHE A 69 -7.26 -21.22 -0.17
C PHE A 69 -7.10 -19.82 -0.77
N GLU A 70 -8.18 -19.03 -0.80
CA GLU A 70 -8.16 -17.64 -1.24
C GLU A 70 -7.20 -16.79 -0.41
N ARG A 71 -7.25 -16.92 0.92
CA ARG A 71 -6.34 -16.19 1.81
C ARG A 71 -4.88 -16.61 1.65
N TRP A 72 -4.61 -17.91 1.49
CA TRP A 72 -3.24 -18.39 1.23
C TRP A 72 -2.71 -17.88 -0.11
N TRP A 73 -3.53 -17.94 -1.15
CA TRP A 73 -3.17 -17.44 -2.47
C TRP A 73 -2.92 -15.93 -2.47
N THR A 74 -3.77 -15.17 -1.78
CA THR A 74 -3.60 -13.72 -1.62
C THR A 74 -2.33 -13.39 -0.85
N ALA A 75 -2.06 -14.10 0.24
CA ALA A 75 -0.84 -13.89 1.02
C ALA A 75 0.43 -14.25 0.23
N TYR A 76 0.37 -15.31 -0.57
CA TYR A 76 1.49 -15.75 -1.40
C TYR A 76 1.85 -14.74 -2.51
N ASN A 77 0.85 -14.10 -3.10
CA ASN A 77 1.04 -13.10 -4.16
C ASN A 77 1.10 -11.66 -3.66
N PHE A 78 1.11 -11.45 -2.35
CA PHE A 78 1.13 -10.10 -1.77
C PHE A 78 2.46 -9.42 -2.11
N GLU A 79 2.41 -8.25 -2.75
CA GLU A 79 3.60 -7.51 -3.14
C GLU A 79 4.08 -6.62 -1.99
N TYR A 80 5.32 -6.83 -1.53
CA TYR A 80 5.96 -5.99 -0.52
C TYR A 80 7.49 -6.02 -0.67
N ASN A 81 8.17 -5.10 0.01
CA ASN A 81 9.63 -5.09 0.07
C ASN A 81 10.12 -5.82 1.32
N ALA A 82 10.73 -6.99 1.14
CA ALA A 82 11.24 -7.83 2.22
C ALA A 82 12.39 -7.19 3.05
N LEU A 83 12.99 -6.08 2.61
CA LEU A 83 14.12 -5.44 3.31
C LEU A 83 13.70 -4.34 4.29
N TYR A 84 12.45 -3.88 4.20
CA TYR A 84 11.92 -2.79 5.01
C TYR A 84 10.64 -3.25 5.71
N ASN A 85 10.57 -3.13 7.03
CA ASN A 85 9.35 -3.42 7.79
C ASN A 85 8.57 -2.13 8.13
N LEU A 86 9.10 -0.97 7.79
CA LEU A 86 8.51 0.32 8.06
C LEU A 86 8.54 1.19 6.79
N GLU A 87 7.35 1.58 6.36
CA GLU A 87 7.13 2.66 5.40
C GLU A 87 6.41 3.80 6.13
N VAL A 88 7.00 4.99 6.10
CA VAL A 88 6.39 6.22 6.63
C VAL A 88 6.24 7.21 5.49
N GLU A 89 4.99 7.57 5.20
CA GLU A 89 4.66 8.67 4.31
C GLU A 89 4.37 9.92 5.16
N ALA A 90 5.18 10.96 4.98
CA ALA A 90 5.01 12.26 5.63
C ALA A 90 4.55 13.29 4.61
N ILE A 91 3.39 13.90 4.86
CA ILE A 91 2.85 14.98 4.05
C ILE A 91 3.09 16.29 4.79
N TYR A 92 3.87 17.16 4.18
CA TYR A 92 4.15 18.51 4.66
C TYR A 92 3.30 19.49 3.84
N THR A 93 2.56 20.36 4.52
CA THR A 93 1.87 21.49 3.87
C THR A 93 2.54 22.76 4.38
N ASP A 94 3.27 23.43 3.50
CA ASP A 94 3.94 24.69 3.81
C ASP A 94 3.01 25.86 3.47
N ASP A 95 2.51 26.54 4.51
CA ASP A 95 1.83 27.83 4.41
C ASP A 95 2.89 28.95 4.31
N ASN A 96 3.44 29.18 3.11
CA ASN A 96 4.37 30.28 2.90
C ASN A 96 3.62 31.61 2.74
N LYS A 97 3.33 32.28 3.86
CA LYS A 97 2.92 33.69 3.86
C LYS A 97 4.15 34.56 3.63
N THR A 98 4.34 35.00 2.40
CA THR A 98 5.41 35.96 2.08
C THR A 98 4.89 37.36 2.41
N HIS A 99 5.18 37.86 3.62
CA HIS A 99 4.95 39.26 3.94
C HIS A 99 6.02 40.11 3.24
N ASN A 100 5.70 40.66 2.07
CA ASN A 100 6.52 41.69 1.45
C ASN A 100 6.34 43.02 2.21
N SER A 101 6.92 43.12 3.41
CA SER A 101 6.98 44.39 4.15
C SER A 101 8.11 45.26 3.61
N GLY A 102 7.99 45.69 2.36
CA GLY A 102 8.79 46.77 1.78
C GLY A 102 8.17 48.12 2.11
N SER A 103 8.20 48.54 3.38
CA SER A 103 7.88 49.93 3.76
C SER A 103 9.06 50.55 4.49
N SER A 104 9.97 51.15 3.72
CA SER A 104 11.03 52.00 4.24
C SER A 104 10.43 53.40 4.47
N ASN A 105 9.82 53.61 5.63
CA ASN A 105 9.45 54.95 6.07
C ASN A 105 10.73 55.69 6.48
N THR A 106 11.23 56.55 5.60
CA THR A 106 12.23 57.56 5.97
C THR A 106 11.48 58.78 6.48
N ASP A 107 11.33 58.90 7.79
CA ASP A 107 10.81 60.11 8.44
C ASP A 107 11.84 61.24 8.28
N ASN A 108 11.66 62.04 7.24
CA ASN A 108 12.49 63.21 6.98
C ASN A 108 11.93 64.38 7.81
N THR A 109 12.37 64.49 9.06
CA THR A 109 12.03 65.61 9.95
C THR A 109 12.76 66.88 9.49
N GLY A 110 12.25 67.49 8.42
CA GLY A 110 12.78 68.74 7.86
C GLY A 110 12.55 69.92 8.81
N ASN A 111 13.61 70.36 9.47
CA ASN A 111 13.66 71.63 10.18
C ASN A 111 13.19 72.77 9.26
N VAL A 112 12.15 73.51 9.66
CA VAL A 112 11.72 74.74 8.99
C VAL A 112 12.80 75.81 9.19
N GLN A 113 13.71 75.92 8.22
CA GLN A 113 14.72 76.96 8.19
C GLN A 113 14.09 78.26 7.65
N ASN A 114 13.74 79.17 8.57
CA ASN A 114 13.36 80.53 8.22
C ASN A 114 14.59 81.29 7.68
N GLN A 115 14.74 81.39 6.36
CA GLN A 115 15.77 82.21 5.74
C GLN A 115 15.32 83.68 5.72
N LYS A 116 15.96 84.52 6.53
CA LYS A 116 15.83 85.98 6.46
C LYS A 116 16.79 86.53 5.39
N ALA A 117 16.27 87.25 4.40
CA ALA A 117 17.08 88.04 3.46
C ALA A 117 17.50 89.38 4.09
N ALA A 118 18.70 89.86 3.75
CA ALA A 118 19.44 90.91 4.46
C ALA A 118 19.22 92.36 3.95
N TYR A 119 18.11 92.66 3.25
CA TYR A 119 17.81 94.04 2.80
C TYR A 119 16.31 94.36 2.90
N PRO A 120 15.93 95.60 3.30
CA PRO A 120 14.52 96.00 3.42
C PRO A 120 13.99 96.50 2.07
N SER A 121 12.94 95.87 1.54
CA SER A 121 12.12 96.45 0.46
C SER A 121 10.66 96.37 0.89
N GLU A 122 9.96 97.51 0.90
CA GLU A 122 8.70 97.72 1.62
C GLU A 122 7.44 97.08 1.02
N ASP A 123 7.53 96.23 0.00
CA ASP A 123 6.36 95.54 -0.56
C ASP A 123 6.38 94.04 -0.28
N TYR A 124 5.92 93.67 0.91
CA TYR A 124 5.73 92.29 1.33
C TYR A 124 4.42 91.72 0.73
N LYS A 125 4.53 90.83 -0.27
CA LYS A 125 3.38 90.01 -0.74
C LYS A 125 3.61 88.55 -0.40
N ASN A 126 2.84 88.06 0.58
CA ASN A 126 2.76 86.65 0.93
C ASN A 126 2.08 85.86 -0.19
N ALA A 127 2.85 85.15 -1.00
CA ALA A 127 2.30 84.18 -1.94
C ALA A 127 2.06 82.86 -1.18
N THR A 128 0.88 82.71 -0.57
CA THR A 128 0.40 81.42 -0.09
C THR A 128 0.19 80.53 -1.32
N ARG A 129 1.07 79.55 -1.52
CA ARG A 129 0.85 78.48 -2.50
C ARG A 129 -0.04 77.42 -1.86
N ASP A 130 -1.31 77.47 -2.23
CA ASP A 130 -2.28 76.41 -2.00
C ASP A 130 -1.95 75.24 -2.94
N VAL A 131 -1.65 74.06 -2.39
CA VAL A 131 -1.40 72.84 -3.18
C VAL A 131 -2.41 71.79 -2.72
N ASN A 132 -3.59 71.86 -3.33
CA ASN A 132 -4.53 70.75 -3.39
C ASN A 132 -4.11 69.82 -4.51
N ASP A 133 -3.53 68.67 -4.18
CA ASP A 133 -3.55 67.51 -5.08
C ASP A 133 -3.48 66.22 -4.25
N LEU A 134 -4.66 65.71 -3.89
CA LEU A 134 -4.82 64.44 -3.19
C LEU A 134 -5.04 63.34 -4.23
N HIS A 135 -3.96 62.76 -4.75
CA HIS A 135 -4.01 61.57 -5.58
C HIS A 135 -4.16 60.33 -4.67
N ASN A 136 -5.39 59.90 -4.45
CA ASN A 136 -5.69 58.74 -3.61
C ASN A 136 -5.52 57.46 -4.46
N HIS A 137 -4.31 56.91 -4.52
CA HIS A 137 -4.07 55.61 -5.15
C HIS A 137 -4.33 54.49 -4.13
N THR A 138 -5.42 53.75 -4.32
CA THR A 138 -5.78 52.58 -3.52
C THR A 138 -4.80 51.43 -3.81
N TYR A 139 -4.09 50.95 -2.79
CA TYR A 139 -3.37 49.67 -2.84
C TYR A 139 -4.23 48.60 -2.16
N GLY A 140 -4.83 47.72 -2.94
CA GLY A 140 -5.45 46.50 -2.42
C GLY A 140 -4.35 45.48 -2.11
N GLU A 141 -4.12 45.22 -0.83
CA GLU A 141 -3.25 44.14 -0.39
C GLU A 141 -3.86 42.81 -0.83
N SER A 142 -3.25 42.19 -1.84
CA SER A 142 -3.66 40.88 -2.34
C SER A 142 -2.73 39.85 -1.71
N ASP A 143 -3.15 39.22 -0.61
CA ASP A 143 -2.45 38.09 -0.02
C ASP A 143 -2.46 36.92 -1.01
N ILE A 144 -1.36 36.70 -1.73
CA ILE A 144 -1.17 35.49 -2.54
C ILE A 144 -0.76 34.38 -1.58
N LYS A 145 -1.71 33.53 -1.19
CA LYS A 145 -1.40 32.26 -0.52
C LYS A 145 -0.95 31.24 -1.56
N VAL A 146 0.27 30.74 -1.42
CA VAL A 146 0.77 29.60 -2.20
C VAL A 146 0.88 28.43 -1.23
N ASP A 147 -0.07 27.51 -1.32
CA ASP A 147 -0.07 26.29 -0.51
C ASP A 147 0.87 25.28 -1.19
N ASN A 148 2.07 25.09 -0.65
CA ASN A 148 3.02 24.10 -1.16
C ASN A 148 2.84 22.79 -0.40
N VAL A 149 2.34 21.76 -1.08
CA VAL A 149 2.26 20.40 -0.52
C VAL A 149 3.48 19.59 -0.96
N ARG A 150 4.25 19.08 0.00
CA ARG A 150 5.40 18.19 -0.22
C ARG A 150 5.16 16.84 0.43
N THR A 151 5.32 15.76 -0.33
CA THR A 151 5.26 14.39 0.18
C THR A 151 6.67 13.80 0.26
N GLU A 152 7.05 13.28 1.43
CA GLU A 152 8.27 12.49 1.63
C GLU A 152 7.90 11.04 1.98
N LYS A 153 8.47 10.07 1.27
CA LYS A 153 8.40 8.65 1.63
C LYS A 153 9.72 8.21 2.24
N ARG A 154 9.67 7.60 3.42
CA ARG A 154 10.85 7.06 4.12
C ARG A 154 10.64 5.57 4.34
N PHE A 155 11.62 4.78 3.89
CA PHE A 155 11.68 3.34 4.10
C PHE A 155 12.76 3.04 5.15
N GLY A 156 12.51 2.06 6.02
CA GLY A 156 13.48 1.70 7.03
C GLY A 156 13.15 0.40 7.75
N ASN A 157 14.00 0.09 8.73
CA ASN A 157 13.75 -0.98 9.67
C ASN A 157 13.42 -0.39 11.05
N GLN A 158 12.28 -0.73 11.62
CA GLN A 158 11.91 -0.37 12.98
C GLN A 158 12.54 -1.36 13.96
N GLY A 159 13.56 -0.90 14.70
CA GLY A 159 14.24 -1.69 15.73
C GLY A 159 15.61 -2.20 15.30
N VAL A 160 16.09 -3.26 15.97
CA VAL A 160 17.38 -3.93 15.69
C VAL A 160 17.12 -5.24 14.96
N THR A 161 16.40 -5.19 13.86
CA THR A 161 16.27 -6.34 12.96
C THR A 161 17.26 -6.14 11.83
N MET A 162 18.09 -7.13 11.53
CA MET A 162 19.00 -7.03 10.39
C MET A 162 18.25 -7.38 9.10
N SER A 163 18.63 -6.75 7.98
CA SER A 163 18.06 -7.07 6.67
C SER A 163 18.23 -8.55 6.29
N GLN A 164 19.26 -9.22 6.83
CA GLN A 164 19.46 -10.67 6.66
C GLN A 164 18.37 -11.50 7.37
N GLU A 165 18.02 -11.15 8.60
CA GLU A 165 16.95 -11.84 9.35
C GLU A 165 15.58 -11.67 8.69
N MET A 166 15.32 -10.49 8.12
CA MET A 166 14.09 -10.26 7.35
C MET A 166 14.06 -11.09 6.06
N LEU A 167 15.20 -11.20 5.37
CA LEU A 167 15.32 -12.04 4.18
C LEU A 167 15.16 -13.53 4.52
N ASP A 168 15.66 -13.97 5.67
CA ASP A 168 15.48 -15.35 6.11
C ASP A 168 14.01 -15.65 6.44
N ALA A 169 13.30 -14.69 7.04
CA ALA A 169 11.86 -14.79 7.27
C ALA A 169 11.06 -14.84 5.95
N GLU A 170 11.44 -14.02 4.98
CA GLU A 170 10.90 -14.03 3.62
C GLU A 170 11.10 -15.39 2.95
N TYR A 171 12.33 -15.90 3.02
CA TYR A 171 12.68 -17.19 2.44
C TYR A 171 11.86 -18.33 3.07
N ALA A 172 11.58 -18.28 4.37
CA ALA A 172 10.72 -19.25 5.04
C ALA A 172 9.26 -19.22 4.53
N VAL A 173 8.76 -18.07 4.08
CA VAL A 173 7.46 -17.95 3.41
C VAL A 173 7.52 -18.60 2.03
N TRP A 174 8.57 -18.32 1.24
CA TRP A 174 8.74 -18.90 -0.10
C TRP A 174 8.88 -20.42 -0.11
N GLN A 175 9.43 -21.01 0.95
CA GLN A 175 9.51 -22.46 1.10
C GLN A 175 8.13 -23.13 1.19
N ARG A 176 7.07 -22.39 1.56
CA ARG A 176 5.72 -22.92 1.67
C ARG A 176 4.99 -22.79 0.33
N ASN A 177 4.90 -23.89 -0.38
CA ASN A 177 4.14 -23.94 -1.63
C ASN A 177 2.63 -24.11 -1.34
N VAL A 178 1.80 -23.20 -1.86
CA VAL A 178 0.34 -23.23 -1.68
C VAL A 178 -0.27 -24.55 -2.18
N TYR A 179 0.20 -25.09 -3.31
CA TYR A 179 -0.27 -26.37 -3.84
C TYR A 179 0.04 -27.53 -2.89
N GLN A 180 1.25 -27.54 -2.31
CA GLN A 180 1.64 -28.56 -1.34
C GLN A 180 0.79 -28.48 -0.08
N MET A 181 0.56 -27.28 0.45
CA MET A 181 -0.30 -27.08 1.63
C MET A 181 -1.73 -27.58 1.39
N ILE A 182 -2.31 -27.29 0.23
CA ILE A 182 -3.66 -27.74 -0.11
C ILE A 182 -3.70 -29.28 -0.23
N ALA A 183 -2.70 -29.88 -0.86
CA ALA A 183 -2.59 -31.33 -0.99
C ALA A 183 -2.40 -32.03 0.37
N GLU A 184 -1.66 -31.43 1.31
CA GLU A 184 -1.51 -31.97 2.68
C GLU A 184 -2.84 -31.96 3.45
N VAL A 185 -3.62 -30.88 3.33
CA VAL A 185 -4.97 -30.81 3.92
C VAL A 185 -5.90 -31.85 3.29
N PHE A 186 -5.81 -32.04 1.98
CA PHE A 186 -6.57 -33.06 1.28
C PHE A 186 -6.21 -34.47 1.78
N ALA A 187 -4.91 -34.78 1.86
CA ALA A 187 -4.44 -36.07 2.35
C ALA A 187 -4.91 -36.33 3.79
N THR A 188 -4.86 -35.31 4.66
CA THR A 188 -5.30 -35.46 6.05
C THR A 188 -6.79 -35.77 6.17
N GLU A 189 -7.64 -35.26 5.27
CA GLU A 189 -9.09 -35.49 5.33
C GLU A 189 -9.55 -36.75 4.59
N PHE A 190 -8.92 -37.12 3.48
CA PHE A 190 -9.39 -38.19 2.60
C PHE A 190 -8.53 -39.45 2.61
N CYS A 191 -7.30 -39.34 3.08
CA CYS A 191 -6.35 -40.44 3.12
C CYS A 191 -6.13 -40.93 4.55
N ILE A 192 -5.98 -42.24 4.70
CA ILE A 192 -5.51 -42.83 5.94
C ILE A 192 -3.99 -42.64 5.97
N VAL A 193 -3.55 -41.54 6.54
CA VAL A 193 -2.13 -41.26 6.80
C VAL A 193 -1.75 -42.02 8.08
N ILE A 194 -0.92 -43.05 7.94
CA ILE A 194 -0.33 -43.74 9.09
C ILE A 194 0.89 -42.93 9.49
N TYR A 195 0.83 -42.31 10.68
CA TYR A 195 2.00 -41.70 11.29
C TYR A 195 2.81 -42.82 11.96
N ASP A 196 3.90 -43.24 11.33
CA ASP A 196 4.96 -44.04 11.97
C ASP A 196 5.90 -43.14 12.77
#